data_AF-A0A8J3W3X6-F1
#
_entry.id   AF-A0A8J3W3X6-F1
#
_cell.length_a   1.000
_cell.length_b   1.000
_cell.length_c   1.000
_cell.angle_alpha   90.00
_cell.angle_beta   90.00
_cell.angle_gamma   90.00
#
_symmetry.space_group_name_H-M   'P 1'
#
loop_
_entity.id
_entity.type
_entity.pdbx_description
1 polymer ?
#
loop_
_entity_poly.entity_id
_entity_poly.type
_entity_poly.pdbx_seq_one_letter_code
_entity_poly.pdbx_strand_id
1 'polypeptide(L)'
;MGENLTPENALRRIDEIDRRARRPARAVGVTFIVAGFGTIVYWLVMSLGPGWAKIVAAASWLALTTFFVTQVHRMGTQDREVAWANKPTGPVTVVYGVLIVITLVFGIFLLPDEPGGGWIAALVVLAVCTSLPMFYAAWRVMRAER
;
A
#
# COMPACT_ATOMS: atom_id res chain seq x y z
N MET A 1 40.34 2.19 26.77
CA MET A 1 40.56 1.10 25.80
C MET A 1 39.92 1.55 24.49
N GLY A 2 40.71 2.15 23.61
CA GLY A 2 40.23 2.59 22.29
C GLY A 2 40.13 1.37 21.40
N GLU A 3 38.92 1.04 20.95
CA GLU A 3 38.71 0.06 19.89
C GLU A 3 39.44 0.58 18.64
N ASN A 4 40.57 -0.05 18.28
CA ASN A 4 41.23 0.19 17.01
C ASN A 4 40.23 -0.21 15.90
N LEU A 5 39.51 0.77 15.38
CA LEU A 5 38.65 0.65 14.21
C LEU A 5 39.54 0.37 13.00
N THR A 6 39.86 -0.91 12.77
CA THR A 6 40.48 -1.32 11.52
C THR A 6 39.53 -1.00 10.37
N PRO A 7 40.03 -0.54 9.21
CA PRO A 7 39.20 -0.17 8.06
C PRO A 7 38.20 -1.26 7.65
N GLU A 8 38.58 -2.53 7.80
CA GLU A 8 37.72 -3.70 7.56
C GLU A 8 36.55 -3.81 8.57
N ASN A 9 36.78 -3.50 9.86
CA ASN A 9 35.71 -3.49 10.85
C ASN A 9 34.76 -2.30 10.65
N ALA A 10 35.27 -1.17 10.17
CA ALA A 10 34.45 -0.02 9.80
C ALA A 10 33.55 -0.36 8.60
N LEU A 11 34.11 -0.97 7.54
CA LEU A 11 33.34 -1.41 6.38
C LEU A 11 32.32 -2.51 6.73
N ARG A 12 32.66 -3.46 7.59
CA ARG A 12 31.73 -4.50 8.04
C ARG A 12 30.57 -3.93 8.86
N ARG A 13 30.83 -2.96 9.74
CA ARG A 13 29.76 -2.24 10.47
C ARG A 13 28.88 -1.43 9.52
N ILE A 14 29.45 -0.79 8.50
CA ILE A 14 28.68 -0.06 7.48
C ILE A 14 27.77 -1.03 6.71
N ASP A 15 28.27 -2.18 6.27
CA ASP A 15 27.46 -3.18 5.55
C ASP A 15 26.38 -3.83 6.45
N GLU A 16 26.67 -4.07 7.73
CA GLU A 16 25.67 -4.54 8.70
C GLU A 16 24.59 -3.50 9.00
N ILE A 17 24.94 -2.22 9.10
CA ILE A 17 24.00 -1.11 9.31
C ILE A 17 23.14 -0.93 8.05
N ASP A 18 23.74 -0.96 6.87
CA ASP A 18 23.03 -0.84 5.59
C ASP A 18 22.06 -2.03 5.39
N ARG A 19 22.49 -3.27 5.67
CA ARG A 19 21.60 -4.44 5.65
C ARG A 19 20.45 -4.37 6.66
N ARG A 20 20.67 -3.80 7.85
CA ARG A 20 19.62 -3.61 8.87
C ARG A 20 18.63 -2.51 8.47
N ALA A 21 19.07 -1.49 7.74
CA ALA A 21 18.22 -0.42 7.22
C ALA A 21 17.40 -0.83 5.99
N ARG A 22 17.95 -1.68 5.11
CA ARG A 22 17.27 -2.14 3.88
C ARG A 22 16.11 -3.11 4.13
N ARG A 23 16.31 -4.14 4.98
CA ARG A 23 15.25 -5.14 5.31
C ARG A 23 13.87 -4.57 5.65
N PRO A 24 13.71 -3.53 6.50
CA PRO A 24 12.40 -2.95 6.78
C PRO A 24 11.79 -2.21 5.56
N ALA A 25 12.59 -1.54 4.74
CA ALA A 25 12.09 -0.86 3.53
C ALA A 25 11.51 -1.86 2.52
N ARG A 26 12.17 -3.00 2.29
CA ARG A 26 11.64 -4.06 1.40
C ARG A 26 10.31 -4.63 1.90
N ALA A 27 10.21 -4.87 3.21
CA ALA A 27 8.98 -5.37 3.83
C ALA A 27 7.82 -4.36 3.66
N VAL A 28 8.10 -3.06 3.79
CA VAL A 28 7.13 -1.99 3.52
C VAL A 28 6.71 -1.98 2.06
N GLY A 29 7.66 -2.05 1.13
CA GLY A 29 7.38 -2.10 -0.31
C GLY A 29 6.46 -3.27 -0.68
N VAL A 30 6.72 -4.46 -0.14
CA VAL A 30 5.85 -5.64 -0.32
C VAL A 30 4.47 -5.41 0.28
N THR A 31 4.39 -4.78 1.45
CA THR A 31 3.12 -4.48 2.12
C THR A 31 2.26 -3.56 1.23
N PHE A 32 2.84 -2.53 0.62
CA PHE A 32 2.14 -1.69 -0.36
C PHE A 32 1.65 -2.45 -1.60
N ILE A 33 2.44 -3.39 -2.12
CA ILE A 33 2.00 -4.25 -3.25
C ILE A 33 0.79 -5.09 -2.84
N VAL A 34 0.85 -5.73 -1.68
CA VAL A 34 -0.25 -6.55 -1.14
C VAL A 34 -1.50 -5.70 -0.97
N ALA A 35 -1.38 -4.48 -0.44
CA ALA A 35 -2.52 -3.58 -0.32
C ALA A 35 -3.06 -3.07 -1.66
N GLY A 36 -2.20 -2.84 -2.66
CA GLY A 36 -2.62 -2.52 -4.02
C GLY A 36 -3.50 -3.63 -4.61
N PHE A 37 -3.04 -4.89 -4.59
CA PHE A 37 -3.85 -6.02 -5.05
C PHE A 37 -5.10 -6.23 -4.20
N GLY A 38 -4.99 -6.11 -2.87
CA GLY A 38 -6.12 -6.20 -1.95
C GLY A 38 -7.19 -5.15 -2.26
N THR A 39 -6.80 -3.93 -2.65
CA THR A 39 -7.71 -2.86 -3.05
C THR A 39 -8.49 -3.23 -4.32
N ILE A 40 -7.82 -3.77 -5.34
CA ILE A 40 -8.47 -4.24 -6.57
C ILE A 40 -9.53 -5.30 -6.23
N VAL A 41 -9.11 -6.35 -5.52
CA VAL A 41 -9.98 -7.48 -5.16
C VAL A 41 -11.16 -6.99 -4.31
N TYR A 42 -10.91 -6.12 -3.33
CA TYR A 42 -11.94 -5.54 -2.48
C TYR A 42 -13.02 -4.83 -3.30
N TRP A 43 -12.65 -3.94 -4.21
CA TRP A 43 -13.62 -3.19 -5.01
C TRP A 43 -14.46 -4.08 -5.93
N LEU A 44 -13.83 -5.08 -6.55
CA LEU A 44 -14.52 -6.03 -7.41
C LEU A 44 -15.51 -6.88 -6.61
N VAL A 45 -15.11 -7.39 -5.45
CA VAL A 45 -15.98 -8.23 -4.60
C VAL A 45 -17.11 -7.39 -3.98
N MET A 46 -16.83 -6.19 -3.48
CA MET A 46 -17.86 -5.32 -2.89
C MET A 46 -18.93 -4.91 -3.90
N SER A 47 -18.55 -4.72 -5.16
CA SER A 47 -19.47 -4.27 -6.19
C SER A 47 -20.22 -5.42 -6.84
N LEU A 48 -19.51 -6.50 -7.22
CA LEU A 48 -20.05 -7.59 -8.05
C LEU A 48 -20.30 -8.89 -7.28
N GLY A 49 -19.76 -9.04 -6.08
CA GLY A 49 -19.86 -10.26 -5.30
C GLY A 49 -21.25 -10.47 -4.69
N PRO A 50 -21.63 -11.73 -4.38
CA PRO A 50 -22.83 -12.01 -3.60
C PRO A 50 -22.72 -11.43 -2.18
N GLY A 51 -23.85 -11.23 -1.50
CA GLY A 51 -23.91 -10.53 -0.20
C GLY A 51 -22.93 -11.06 0.86
N TRP A 52 -22.76 -12.38 0.98
CA TRP A 52 -21.79 -12.97 1.91
C TRP A 52 -20.34 -12.60 1.57
N ALA A 53 -20.00 -12.53 0.28
CA ALA A 53 -18.66 -12.17 -0.18
C ALA A 53 -18.36 -10.69 0.10
N LYS A 54 -19.38 -9.82 0.01
CA LYS A 54 -19.26 -8.40 0.41
C LYS A 54 -18.94 -8.27 1.90
N ILE A 55 -19.58 -9.05 2.77
CA ILE A 55 -19.30 -9.07 4.21
C ILE A 55 -17.85 -9.50 4.47
N VAL A 56 -17.40 -10.59 3.84
CA VAL A 56 -16.02 -11.08 3.97
C VAL A 56 -15.01 -10.06 3.44
N ALA A 57 -15.31 -9.40 2.32
CA ALA A 57 -14.46 -8.35 1.76
C ALA A 57 -14.34 -7.14 2.69
N ALA A 58 -15.46 -6.68 3.26
CA ALA A 58 -15.46 -5.60 4.25
C ALA A 58 -14.61 -5.95 5.49
N ALA A 59 -14.79 -7.15 6.05
CA ALA A 59 -14.01 -7.61 7.20
C ALA A 59 -12.51 -7.72 6.87
N SER A 60 -12.18 -8.27 5.71
CA SER A 60 -10.78 -8.42 5.25
C SER A 60 -10.14 -7.06 5.00
N TRP A 61 -10.88 -6.11 4.45
CA TRP A 61 -10.43 -4.74 4.20
C TRP A 61 -10.14 -3.98 5.50
N LEU A 62 -11.01 -4.11 6.50
CA LEU A 62 -10.78 -3.56 7.84
C LEU A 62 -9.52 -4.16 8.45
N ALA A 63 -9.37 -5.49 8.41
CA ALA A 63 -8.18 -6.17 8.94
C ALA A 63 -6.89 -5.70 8.23
N LEU A 64 -6.91 -5.59 6.90
CA LEU A 64 -5.80 -5.09 6.11
C LEU A 64 -5.45 -3.65 6.46
N THR A 65 -6.45 -2.78 6.60
CA THR A 65 -6.26 -1.36 6.95
C THR A 65 -5.68 -1.22 8.35
N THR A 66 -6.20 -1.96 9.34
CA THR A 66 -5.66 -1.98 10.70
C THR A 66 -4.23 -2.51 10.72
N PHE A 67 -3.95 -3.59 9.98
CA PHE A 67 -2.59 -4.08 9.81
C PHE A 67 -1.67 -3.00 9.21
N PHE A 68 -2.12 -2.30 8.18
CA PHE A 68 -1.34 -1.22 7.56
C PHE A 68 -1.03 -0.10 8.55
N VAL A 69 -2.05 0.41 9.25
CA VAL A 69 -1.90 1.50 10.23
C VAL A 69 -0.96 1.09 11.36
N THR A 70 -1.09 -0.12 11.89
CA THR A 70 -0.23 -0.62 12.96
C THR A 70 1.21 -0.83 12.50
N GLN A 71 1.42 -1.32 11.27
CA GLN A 71 2.75 -1.47 10.67
C GLN A 71 3.42 -0.12 10.42
N VAL A 72 2.69 0.85 9.88
CA VAL A 72 3.18 2.23 9.70
C VAL A 72 3.56 2.85 11.04
N HIS A 73 2.74 2.67 12.08
CA HIS A 73 3.02 3.19 13.41
C HIS A 73 4.26 2.53 14.05
N ARG A 74 4.41 1.20 13.90
CA ARG A 74 5.55 0.43 14.44
C ARG A 74 6.87 0.72 13.73
N MET A 75 6.83 1.02 12.43
CA MET A 75 8.03 1.27 11.63
C MET A 75 8.55 2.71 11.75
N GLY A 76 7.90 3.54 12.57
CA GLY A 76 8.44 4.77 13.17
C GLY A 76 9.44 5.53 12.31
N THR A 77 8.98 6.30 11.32
CA THR A 77 9.60 7.50 10.72
C THR A 77 11.11 7.50 10.33
N GLN A 78 11.84 6.40 10.44
CA GLN A 78 13.30 6.43 10.25
C GLN A 78 13.72 6.52 8.78
N ASP A 79 12.85 6.10 7.86
CA ASP A 79 13.10 6.19 6.43
C ASP A 79 12.26 7.30 5.78
N ARG A 80 12.93 8.28 5.16
CA ARG A 80 12.32 9.49 4.60
C ARG A 80 11.31 9.17 3.50
N GLU A 81 11.55 8.10 2.74
CA GLU A 81 10.69 7.70 1.63
C GLU A 81 9.43 6.96 2.12
N VAL A 82 9.56 6.14 3.17
CA VAL A 82 8.42 5.52 3.86
C VAL A 82 7.58 6.59 4.57
N ALA A 83 8.22 7.58 5.19
CA ALA A 83 7.54 8.71 5.80
C ALA A 83 6.84 9.61 4.76
N TRP A 84 7.42 9.79 3.57
CA TRP A 84 6.79 10.55 2.49
C TRP A 84 5.54 9.84 1.96
N ALA A 85 5.62 8.52 1.72
CA ALA A 85 4.50 7.73 1.22
C ALA A 85 3.36 7.63 2.24
N ASN A 86 3.67 7.55 3.54
CA ASN A 86 2.68 7.39 4.61
C ASN A 86 2.23 8.71 5.26
N LYS A 87 2.72 9.87 4.79
CA LYS A 87 2.23 11.15 5.30
C LYS A 87 0.73 11.26 4.99
N PRO A 88 -0.12 11.59 5.97
CA PRO A 88 -1.56 11.79 5.73
C PRO A 88 -1.84 12.85 4.65
N THR A 89 -0.99 13.87 4.61
CA THR A 89 -1.02 14.96 3.62
C THR A 89 -0.08 14.70 2.42
N GLY A 90 0.54 13.53 2.35
CA GLY A 90 1.39 13.12 1.24
C GLY A 90 0.56 12.93 -0.02
N PRO A 91 1.12 13.19 -1.20
CA PRO A 91 0.36 13.09 -2.46
C PRO A 91 -0.14 11.67 -2.72
N VAL A 92 0.56 10.62 -2.26
CA VAL A 92 0.08 9.24 -2.38
C VAL A 92 -1.21 9.04 -1.58
N THR A 93 -1.21 9.39 -0.29
CA THR A 93 -2.38 9.24 0.58
C THR A 93 -3.56 10.07 0.10
N VAL A 94 -3.32 11.31 -0.32
CA VAL A 94 -4.36 12.21 -0.83
C VAL A 94 -4.96 11.67 -2.13
N VAL A 95 -4.12 11.30 -3.11
CA VAL A 95 -4.60 10.74 -4.38
C VAL A 95 -5.33 9.42 -4.15
N TYR A 96 -4.81 8.56 -3.28
CA TYR A 96 -5.46 7.31 -2.90
C TYR A 96 -6.85 7.56 -2.27
N GLY A 97 -6.95 8.50 -1.32
CA GLY A 97 -8.21 8.88 -0.70
C GLY A 97 -9.22 9.43 -1.70
N VAL A 98 -8.79 10.31 -2.61
CA VAL A 98 -9.65 10.84 -3.69
C VAL A 98 -10.15 9.72 -4.59
N LEU A 99 -9.29 8.79 -5.00
CA LEU A 99 -9.68 7.67 -5.88
C LEU A 99 -10.59 6.67 -5.17
N ILE A 100 -10.40 6.44 -3.86
CA ILE A 100 -11.36 5.68 -3.04
C ILE A 100 -12.73 6.33 -3.09
N VAL A 101 -12.81 7.65 -2.88
CA VAL A 101 -14.09 8.37 -2.89
C VAL A 101 -14.74 8.29 -4.26
N ILE A 102 -13.98 8.47 -5.35
CA ILE A 102 -14.50 8.35 -6.71
C ILE A 102 -15.04 6.94 -6.96
N THR A 103 -14.28 5.89 -6.61
CA THR A 103 -14.70 4.50 -6.82
C THR A 103 -15.90 4.13 -5.97
N LEU A 104 -15.98 4.64 -4.74
CA LEU A 104 -17.12 4.48 -3.85
C LEU A 104 -18.37 5.14 -4.43
N VAL A 105 -18.26 6.40 -4.88
CA VAL A 105 -19.38 7.13 -5.48
C VAL A 105 -19.85 6.41 -6.74
N PHE A 106 -18.93 5.95 -7.58
CA PHE A 106 -19.25 5.17 -8.76
C PHE A 106 -19.99 3.87 -8.40
N GLY A 107 -19.45 3.07 -7.47
CA GLY A 107 -20.03 1.78 -7.08
C GLY A 107 -21.38 1.88 -6.38
N ILE A 108 -21.63 2.94 -5.60
CA ILE A 108 -22.87 3.10 -4.84
C ILE A 108 -23.96 3.83 -5.64
N PHE A 109 -23.60 4.86 -6.39
CA PHE A 109 -24.58 5.76 -7.00
C PHE A 109 -24.68 5.64 -8.53
N LEU A 110 -23.66 5.10 -9.21
CA LEU A 110 -23.63 5.06 -10.68
C LEU A 110 -23.72 3.64 -11.24
N LEU A 111 -23.23 2.63 -10.51
CA LEU A 111 -23.24 1.25 -10.95
C LEU A 111 -24.68 0.69 -10.92
N PRO A 112 -25.24 0.23 -12.05
CA PRO A 112 -26.56 -0.39 -12.07
C PRO A 112 -26.58 -1.71 -11.30
N ASP A 113 -27.75 -2.13 -10.82
CA ASP A 113 -27.94 -3.42 -10.13
C ASP A 113 -27.60 -4.62 -11.02
N GLU A 114 -27.89 -4.50 -12.33
CA GLU A 114 -27.51 -5.46 -13.37
C GLU A 114 -26.48 -4.83 -14.32
N PRO A 115 -25.20 -4.76 -13.93
CA PRO A 115 -24.20 -4.07 -14.71
C PRO A 115 -23.84 -4.87 -15.96
N GLY A 116 -24.07 -4.28 -17.14
CA GLY A 116 -23.54 -4.79 -18.40
C GLY A 116 -22.01 -4.72 -18.48
N GLY A 117 -21.42 -5.34 -19.51
CA GLY A 117 -19.96 -5.45 -19.65
C GLY A 117 -19.19 -4.13 -19.62
N GLY A 118 -19.76 -3.03 -20.16
CA GLY A 118 -19.14 -1.71 -20.12
C GLY A 118 -19.01 -1.15 -18.70
N TRP A 119 -20.01 -1.36 -17.85
CA TRP A 119 -20.00 -0.95 -16.45
C TRP A 119 -18.98 -1.75 -15.63
N ILE A 120 -18.90 -3.05 -15.89
CA ILE A 120 -17.90 -3.93 -15.27
C ILE A 120 -16.49 -3.49 -15.68
N ALA A 121 -16.26 -3.21 -16.96
CA ALA A 121 -14.96 -2.73 -17.44
C ALA A 121 -14.57 -1.40 -16.78
N ALA A 122 -15.50 -0.45 -16.69
CA ALA A 122 -15.28 0.83 -16.00
C ALA A 122 -14.93 0.62 -14.52
N LEU A 123 -15.63 -0.26 -13.83
CA LEU A 123 -15.33 -0.62 -12.44
C LEU A 123 -13.92 -1.23 -12.30
N VAL A 124 -13.54 -2.16 -13.18
CA VAL A 124 -12.20 -2.76 -13.17
C VAL A 124 -11.13 -1.69 -13.35
N VAL A 125 -11.31 -0.79 -14.31
CA VAL A 125 -10.39 0.32 -14.55
C VAL A 125 -10.29 1.21 -13.30
N LEU A 126 -11.41 1.57 -12.69
CA LEU A 126 -11.42 2.37 -11.45
C LEU A 126 -10.72 1.66 -10.28
N ALA A 127 -10.95 0.36 -10.11
CA ALA A 127 -10.30 -0.45 -9.08
C ALA A 127 -8.77 -0.48 -9.27
N VAL A 128 -8.32 -0.66 -10.52
CA VAL A 128 -6.89 -0.62 -10.87
C VAL A 128 -6.31 0.78 -10.63
N CYS A 129 -6.95 1.84 -11.12
CA CYS A 129 -6.53 3.22 -10.94
C CYS A 129 -6.40 3.57 -9.46
N THR A 130 -7.39 3.19 -8.64
CA THR A 130 -7.37 3.39 -7.18
C THR A 130 -6.20 2.70 -6.50
N SER A 131 -5.67 1.64 -7.10
CA SER A 131 -4.55 0.87 -6.54
C SER A 131 -3.17 1.39 -7.00
N LEU A 132 -3.10 2.22 -8.05
CA LEU A 132 -1.86 2.77 -8.58
C LEU A 132 -1.02 3.55 -7.54
N PRO A 133 -1.60 4.38 -6.65
CA PRO A 133 -0.81 5.07 -5.63
C PRO A 133 -0.05 4.11 -4.72
N MET A 134 -0.62 2.95 -4.39
CA MET A 134 0.03 1.92 -3.59
C MET A 134 1.19 1.27 -4.33
N PHE A 135 1.01 0.91 -5.60
CA PHE A 135 2.11 0.38 -6.42
C PHE A 135 3.22 1.39 -6.65
N TYR A 136 2.87 2.68 -6.81
CA TYR A 136 3.84 3.75 -6.94
C TYR A 136 4.64 3.94 -5.63
N ALA A 137 3.97 3.93 -4.47
CA ALA A 137 4.64 3.96 -3.17
C ALA A 137 5.57 2.75 -3.00
N ALA A 138 5.12 1.54 -3.34
CA ALA A 138 5.93 0.33 -3.29
C ALA A 138 7.19 0.47 -4.16
N TRP A 139 7.02 0.88 -5.42
CA TRP A 139 8.12 1.07 -6.35
C TRP A 139 9.13 2.08 -5.84
N ARG A 140 8.66 3.21 -5.30
CA ARG A 140 9.50 4.27 -4.76
C ARG A 140 10.31 3.81 -3.55
N VAL A 141 9.66 3.12 -2.60
CA VAL A 141 10.34 2.56 -1.41
C VAL A 141 11.38 1.51 -1.81
N MET A 142 11.04 0.59 -2.71
CA MET A 142 11.99 -0.43 -3.19
C MET A 142 13.12 0.14 -4.06
N ARG A 143 12.89 1.26 -4.74
CA ARG A 143 13.94 1.95 -5.52
C ARG A 143 14.91 2.70 -4.63
N ALA A 144 14.44 3.30 -3.55
CA ALA A 144 15.31 3.94 -2.56
C ALA A 144 16.26 2.94 -1.85
N GLU A 145 15.93 1.64 -1.93
CA GLU A 145 16.74 0.54 -1.42
C GLU A 145 17.91 0.12 -2.34
N ARG A 146 17.95 0.60 -3.59
CA ARG A 146 18.99 0.28 -4.60
C ARG A 146 20.10 1.33 -4.61
#